data_AF-A0A561DSQ0-F1
#
_entry.id   AF-A0A561DSQ0-F1
#
_cell.length_a   1.000
_cell.length_b   1.000
_cell.length_c   1.000
_cell.angle_alpha   90.00
_cell.angle_beta   90.00
_cell.angle_gamma   90.00
#
_symmetry.space_group_name_H-M   'P 1'
#
loop_
_entity.id
_entity.type
_entity.pdbx_description
1 polymer ?
#
loop_
_entity_poly.entity_id
_entity_poly.type
_entity_poly.pdbx_seq_one_letter_code
_entity_poly.pdbx_strand_id
1 'polypeptide(L)'
;MAANNKELKLANGKVAPQFYDEIIDDYIIARGSNGAPYYREQGSIAMESWEGSTNITQTFTSDRYGFSVINDGTADLTFTINSQTRKVKPGEAYSALFEPFTSVVITTSSDYRAEVLR
;
A
#
# COMPACT_ATOMS: atom_id res chain seq x y z
N MET A 1 31.77 -12.79 -16.79
CA MET A 1 32.09 -11.49 -16.16
C MET A 1 31.95 -11.66 -14.66
N ALA A 2 32.98 -11.33 -13.88
CA ALA A 2 32.91 -11.43 -12.43
C ALA A 2 31.92 -10.40 -11.87
N ALA A 3 31.06 -10.80 -10.93
CA ALA A 3 30.18 -9.88 -10.22
C ALA A 3 31.04 -8.80 -9.54
N ASN A 4 30.92 -7.56 -10.02
CA ASN A 4 31.59 -6.42 -9.42
C ASN A 4 30.81 -6.00 -8.16
N ASN A 5 31.15 -6.61 -7.03
CA ASN A 5 30.59 -6.28 -5.71
C ASN A 5 31.41 -5.17 -5.04
N LYS A 6 31.73 -4.08 -5.75
CA LYS A 6 32.52 -2.98 -5.17
C LYS A 6 31.66 -2.23 -4.16
N GLU A 7 32.12 -2.21 -2.90
CA GLU A 7 31.61 -1.32 -1.86
C GLU A 7 31.62 0.13 -2.38
N LEU A 8 30.47 0.79 -2.40
CA LEU A 8 30.41 2.22 -2.63
C LEU A 8 30.99 2.93 -1.42
N LYS A 9 32.00 3.76 -1.66
CA LYS A 9 32.68 4.54 -0.61
C LYS A 9 32.25 5.98 -0.70
N LEU A 10 32.03 6.59 0.46
CA LEU A 10 31.89 8.05 0.57
C LEU A 10 33.22 8.70 0.15
N ALA A 11 33.18 10.01 -0.16
CA ALA A 11 34.39 10.77 -0.53
C ALA A 11 35.49 10.73 0.55
N ASN A 12 35.16 10.37 1.79
CA ASN A 12 36.08 10.19 2.91
C ASN A 12 36.64 8.76 3.04
N GLY A 13 36.38 7.87 2.06
CA GLY A 13 36.89 6.50 2.03
C GLY A 13 36.13 5.49 2.90
N LYS A 14 35.11 5.91 3.68
CA LYS A 14 34.27 4.99 4.45
C LYS A 14 33.28 4.25 3.55
N VAL A 15 33.02 2.98 3.86
CA VAL A 15 31.96 2.19 3.22
C VAL A 15 30.62 2.88 3.51
N ALA A 16 29.87 3.17 2.45
CA ALA A 16 28.54 3.74 2.55
C ALA A 16 27.54 2.61 2.79
N PRO A 17 26.57 2.76 3.72
CA PRO A 17 25.44 1.85 3.79
C PRO A 17 24.75 1.80 2.43
N GLN A 18 24.59 0.61 1.86
CA GLN A 18 24.07 0.40 0.52
C GLN A 18 23.06 -0.74 0.49
N PHE A 19 22.12 -0.67 -0.44
CA PHE A 19 21.22 -1.77 -0.79
C PHE A 19 21.17 -1.90 -2.31
N TYR A 20 20.85 -3.10 -2.78
CA TYR A 20 20.68 -3.37 -4.20
C TYR A 20 19.25 -3.00 -4.61
N ASP A 21 19.12 -2.21 -5.67
CA ASP A 21 17.84 -1.78 -6.24
C ASP A 21 17.58 -2.54 -7.54
N GLU A 22 16.65 -3.49 -7.49
CA GLU A 22 16.30 -4.36 -8.62
C GLU A 22 15.70 -3.60 -9.82
N ILE A 23 15.16 -2.39 -9.62
CA ILE A 23 14.55 -1.61 -10.71
C ILE A 23 15.61 -1.00 -11.61
N ILE A 24 16.73 -0.57 -11.03
CA ILE A 24 17.85 0.05 -11.75
C ILE A 24 19.04 -0.90 -11.93
N ASP A 25 18.96 -2.11 -11.38
CA ASP A 25 20.02 -3.13 -11.41
C ASP A 25 21.37 -2.62 -10.88
N ASP A 26 21.34 -1.87 -9.78
CA ASP A 26 22.54 -1.25 -9.19
C ASP A 26 22.46 -1.10 -7.66
N TYR A 27 23.62 -0.95 -7.02
CA TYR A 27 23.72 -0.60 -5.61
C TYR A 27 23.59 0.91 -5.41
N ILE A 28 22.76 1.31 -4.45
CA ILE A 28 22.56 2.73 -4.11
C ILE A 28 22.88 3.01 -2.65
N ILE A 29 23.46 4.19 -2.42
CA ILE A 29 23.82 4.66 -1.08
C ILE A 29 22.54 5.04 -0.33
N ALA A 30 22.29 4.36 0.79
CA ALA A 30 21.23 4.70 1.73
C ALA A 30 21.58 6.01 2.46
N ARG A 31 21.01 7.13 2.00
CA ARG A 31 21.17 8.44 2.63
C ARG A 31 20.06 8.68 3.65
N GLY A 32 20.25 8.17 4.85
CA GLY A 32 19.49 8.61 6.02
C GLY A 32 19.85 10.04 6.39
N SER A 33 18.96 10.76 7.09
CA SER A 33 19.27 12.05 7.72
C SER A 33 18.91 11.99 9.20
N ASN A 34 19.68 12.66 10.07
CA ASN A 34 19.43 12.74 11.51
C ASN A 34 19.22 11.38 12.23
N GLY A 35 19.95 10.33 11.81
CA GLY A 35 19.83 9.00 12.40
C GLY A 35 18.61 8.19 11.92
N ALA A 36 17.81 8.71 11.00
CA ALA A 36 16.71 7.98 10.39
C ALA A 36 17.25 7.01 9.32
N PRO A 37 16.78 5.75 9.29
CA PRO A 37 17.09 4.84 8.19
C PRO A 37 16.47 5.36 6.89
N TYR A 38 17.20 5.21 5.78
CA TYR A 38 16.64 5.41 4.45
C TYR A 38 15.68 4.23 4.15
N TYR A 39 14.45 4.54 3.78
CA TYR A 39 13.52 3.57 3.19
C TYR A 39 13.03 4.12 1.86
N ARG A 40 12.91 3.24 0.86
CA ARG A 40 12.16 3.56 -0.36
C ARG A 40 10.71 3.24 -0.07
N GLU A 41 9.92 4.26 0.22
CA GLU A 41 8.48 4.11 0.17
C GLU A 41 8.12 3.80 -1.28
N GLN A 42 7.59 2.60 -1.56
CA GLN A 42 7.10 2.27 -2.91
C GLN A 42 5.79 2.99 -3.24
N GLY A 43 5.45 4.04 -2.50
CA GLY A 43 4.18 4.76 -2.57
C GLY A 43 3.00 3.83 -2.31
N SER A 44 1.82 4.43 -2.12
CA SER A 44 0.58 3.70 -2.31
C SER A 44 0.13 3.98 -3.73
N ILE A 45 0.21 2.98 -4.61
CA ILE A 45 -0.19 3.13 -6.01
C ILE A 45 -1.63 2.64 -6.12
N ALA A 46 -2.56 3.50 -6.54
CA ALA A 46 -3.93 3.07 -6.82
C ALA A 46 -3.91 2.02 -7.93
N MET A 47 -4.48 0.85 -7.65
CA MET A 47 -4.44 -0.31 -8.55
C MET A 47 -5.77 -0.52 -9.25
N GLU A 48 -6.85 -0.54 -8.47
CA GLU A 48 -8.20 -0.84 -8.95
C GLU A 48 -9.19 0.01 -8.16
N SER A 49 -10.22 0.50 -8.85
CA SER A 49 -11.33 1.25 -8.28
C SER A 49 -12.65 0.69 -8.75
N TRP A 50 -13.67 0.73 -7.91
CA TRP A 50 -15.02 0.31 -8.27
C TRP A 50 -16.07 1.07 -7.47
N GLU A 51 -17.31 0.98 -7.94
CA GLU A 51 -18.48 1.56 -7.30
C GLU A 51 -19.52 0.46 -7.09
N GLY A 52 -20.36 0.61 -6.08
CA GLY A 52 -21.42 -0.36 -5.80
C GLY A 52 -22.47 0.17 -4.84
N SER A 53 -23.54 -0.60 -4.65
CA SER A 53 -24.67 -0.24 -3.80
C SER A 53 -25.21 -1.41 -2.96
N THR A 54 -24.56 -2.56 -3.07
CA THR A 54 -24.96 -3.81 -2.43
C THR A 54 -23.75 -4.53 -1.82
N ASN A 55 -24.03 -5.60 -1.07
CA ASN A 55 -22.99 -6.47 -0.51
C ASN A 55 -22.15 -7.09 -1.63
N ILE A 56 -20.83 -7.10 -1.46
CA ILE A 56 -19.89 -7.71 -2.40
C ILE A 56 -18.69 -8.31 -1.67
N THR A 57 -18.12 -9.37 -2.25
CA THR A 57 -16.77 -9.83 -1.96
C THR A 57 -15.91 -9.53 -3.18
N GLN A 58 -15.01 -8.55 -3.07
CA GLN A 58 -14.06 -8.20 -4.12
C GLN A 58 -12.76 -8.98 -3.90
N THR A 59 -12.33 -9.73 -4.91
CA THR A 59 -11.09 -10.54 -4.86
C THR A 59 -10.07 -10.05 -5.88
N PHE A 60 -8.79 -10.09 -5.53
CA PHE A 60 -7.68 -9.62 -6.35
C PHE A 60 -6.72 -10.74 -6.71
N THR A 61 -6.06 -10.62 -7.86
CA THR A 61 -5.09 -11.62 -8.36
C THR A 61 -3.70 -11.52 -7.73
N SER A 62 -3.42 -10.42 -7.04
CA SER A 62 -2.18 -10.17 -6.31
C SER A 62 -2.47 -9.39 -5.03
N ASP A 63 -1.49 -9.33 -4.14
CA ASP A 63 -1.63 -8.65 -2.86
C ASP A 63 -1.92 -7.16 -3.03
N ARG A 64 -2.76 -6.65 -2.13
CA ARG A 64 -3.04 -5.24 -1.90
C ARG A 64 -2.58 -4.88 -0.50
N TYR A 65 -2.19 -3.62 -0.33
CA TYR A 65 -1.60 -3.11 0.91
C TYR A 65 -2.35 -1.90 1.46
N GLY A 66 -3.31 -1.36 0.70
CA GLY A 66 -4.18 -0.30 1.17
C GLY A 66 -5.58 -0.40 0.60
N PHE A 67 -6.54 0.16 1.32
CA PHE A 67 -7.93 0.22 0.92
C PHE A 67 -8.52 1.58 1.30
N SER A 68 -9.27 2.16 0.37
CA SER A 68 -10.02 3.40 0.55
C SER A 68 -11.47 3.18 0.14
N VAL A 69 -12.40 3.74 0.90
CA VAL A 69 -13.84 3.68 0.61
C VAL A 69 -14.53 4.96 1.06
N ILE A 70 -15.46 5.43 0.25
CA ILE A 70 -16.38 6.54 0.57
C ILE A 70 -17.78 5.97 0.58
N ASN A 71 -18.53 6.21 1.66
CA ASN A 71 -19.94 5.86 1.76
C ASN A 71 -20.78 7.05 1.30
N ASP A 72 -21.22 7.03 0.04
CA ASP A 72 -22.00 8.11 -0.58
C ASP A 72 -23.51 8.00 -0.29
N GLY A 73 -23.96 6.89 0.32
CA GLY A 73 -25.37 6.67 0.62
C GLY A 73 -25.82 7.15 2.01
N THR A 74 -26.91 6.56 2.50
CA THR A 74 -27.66 7.04 3.68
C THR A 74 -27.68 6.08 4.86
N ALA A 75 -27.10 4.88 4.71
CA ALA A 75 -26.98 3.87 5.75
C ALA A 75 -25.50 3.54 6.03
N ASP A 76 -25.23 2.92 7.18
CA ASP A 76 -23.89 2.47 7.55
C ASP A 76 -23.37 1.45 6.52
N LEU A 77 -22.14 1.66 6.05
CA LEU A 77 -21.36 0.67 5.32
C LEU A 77 -20.42 -0.04 6.30
N THR A 78 -20.26 -1.35 6.14
CA THR A 78 -19.19 -2.08 6.83
C THR A 78 -18.32 -2.79 5.83
N PHE A 79 -17.02 -2.85 6.10
CA PHE A 79 -16.10 -3.65 5.30
C PHE A 79 -15.23 -4.52 6.20
N THR A 80 -14.79 -5.65 5.67
CA THR A 80 -13.89 -6.59 6.33
C THR A 80 -12.72 -6.91 5.41
N ILE A 81 -11.52 -6.73 5.94
CA ILE A 81 -10.25 -7.15 5.32
C ILE A 81 -9.52 -8.01 6.35
N ASN A 82 -9.08 -9.20 5.95
CA ASN A 82 -8.57 -10.22 6.87
C ASN A 82 -9.58 -10.48 8.01
N SER A 83 -9.18 -10.29 9.27
CA SER A 83 -10.07 -10.40 10.44
C SER A 83 -10.50 -9.04 11.02
N GLN A 84 -10.25 -7.95 10.30
CA GLN A 84 -10.60 -6.59 10.75
C GLN A 84 -11.86 -6.10 10.06
N THR A 85 -12.92 -5.87 10.85
CA THR A 85 -14.14 -5.23 10.38
C THR A 85 -14.16 -3.77 10.82
N ARG A 86 -14.47 -2.88 9.88
CA ARG A 86 -14.65 -1.44 10.13
C ARG A 86 -16.02 -0.99 9.64
N LYS A 87 -16.51 0.08 10.25
CA LYS A 87 -17.77 0.74 9.90
C LYS A 87 -17.47 2.15 9.38
N VAL A 88 -18.16 2.55 8.32
CA VAL A 88 -18.07 3.87 7.70
C VAL A 88 -19.48 4.46 7.65
N LYS A 89 -19.69 5.60 8.31
CA LYS A 89 -21.01 6.24 8.39
C LYS A 89 -21.38 6.92 7.06
N PRO A 90 -22.67 7.24 6.84
CA PRO A 90 -23.09 8.03 5.68
C PRO A 90 -22.28 9.31 5.53
N GLY A 91 -21.74 9.54 4.33
CA GLY A 91 -20.90 10.70 3.99
C GLY A 91 -19.46 10.62 4.49
N GLU A 92 -19.05 9.56 5.18
CA GLU A 92 -17.66 9.38 5.61
C GLU A 92 -16.80 8.71 4.53
N ALA A 93 -15.52 9.05 4.58
CA ALA A 93 -14.46 8.36 3.86
C ALA A 93 -13.53 7.66 4.86
N TYR A 94 -13.04 6.48 4.48
CA TYR A 94 -12.01 5.75 5.21
C TYR A 94 -10.87 5.41 4.27
N SER A 95 -9.62 5.61 4.70
CA SER A 95 -8.43 5.18 3.96
C SER A 95 -7.35 4.73 4.95
N ALA A 96 -6.79 3.55 4.72
CA ALA A 96 -5.69 3.02 5.52
C ALA A 96 -4.86 1.97 4.77
N LEU A 97 -3.68 1.70 5.33
CA LEU A 97 -2.84 0.57 4.96
C LEU A 97 -3.14 -0.66 5.84
N PHE A 98 -2.92 -1.84 5.27
CA PHE A 98 -3.18 -3.15 5.88
C PHE A 98 -2.00 -4.10 5.63
N GLU A 99 -1.95 -5.18 6.41
CA GLU A 99 -1.17 -6.37 6.02
C GLU A 99 -1.66 -6.89 4.66
N PRO A 100 -0.81 -7.60 3.88
CA PRO A 100 -1.18 -8.10 2.56
C PRO A 100 -2.55 -8.77 2.55
N PHE A 101 -3.40 -8.38 1.61
CA PHE A 101 -4.72 -8.98 1.43
C PHE A 101 -5.07 -9.16 -0.04
N THR A 102 -5.90 -10.17 -0.32
CA THR A 102 -6.42 -10.47 -1.67
C THR A 102 -7.94 -10.44 -1.74
N SER A 103 -8.60 -10.05 -0.64
CA SER A 103 -10.07 -9.98 -0.57
C SER A 103 -10.55 -8.86 0.35
N VAL A 104 -11.59 -8.15 -0.09
CA VAL A 104 -12.39 -7.24 0.73
C VAL A 104 -13.84 -7.67 0.68
N VAL A 105 -14.49 -7.80 1.83
CA VAL A 105 -15.94 -7.99 1.92
C VAL A 105 -16.58 -6.67 2.31
N ILE A 106 -17.48 -6.14 1.50
CA ILE A 106 -18.28 -4.95 1.81
C ILE A 106 -19.73 -5.40 2.04
N THR A 107 -20.33 -4.94 3.14
CA THR A 107 -21.74 -5.15 3.48
C THR A 107 -22.42 -3.79 3.64
N THR A 108 -23.38 -3.52 2.76
CA THR A 108 -24.07 -2.24 2.64
C THR A 108 -25.34 -2.37 1.79
N SER A 109 -26.27 -1.44 1.98
CA SER A 109 -27.38 -1.15 1.06
C SER A 109 -27.31 0.28 0.53
N SER A 110 -26.17 0.94 0.71
CA SER A 110 -25.88 2.32 0.33
C SER A 110 -24.83 2.36 -0.76
N ASP A 111 -24.94 3.36 -1.63
CA ASP A 111 -23.97 3.63 -2.68
C ASP A 111 -22.60 3.95 -2.08
N TYR A 112 -21.54 3.45 -2.72
CA TYR A 112 -20.17 3.66 -2.31
C TYR A 112 -19.21 3.66 -3.50
N ARG A 113 -18.04 4.27 -3.28
CA ARG A 113 -16.88 4.20 -4.17
C ARG A 113 -15.70 3.67 -3.37
N ALA A 114 -14.94 2.75 -3.95
CA ALA A 114 -13.82 2.12 -3.29
C ALA A 114 -12.63 1.96 -4.23
N GLU A 115 -11.43 1.91 -3.65
CA GLU A 115 -10.19 1.63 -4.36
C GLU A 115 -9.21 0.85 -3.47
N VAL A 116 -8.32 0.10 -4.12
CA VAL A 116 -7.21 -0.60 -3.46
C VAL A 116 -5.86 -0.13 -3.97
N LEU A 117 -4.88 -0.22 -3.09
CA LEU A 117 -3.53 0.26 -3.32
C LEU A 117 -2.55 -0.92 -3.30
N ARG A 118 -1.52 -0.86 -4.16
CA ARG A 118 -0.32 -1.68 -4.03
C ARG A 118 0.64 -1.04 -3.05
#